data_AF-A0A928Z956-F1
#
_entry.id   AF-A0A928Z956-F1
#
_cell.length_a   1.000
_cell.length_b   1.000
_cell.length_c   1.000
_cell.angle_alpha   90.00
_cell.angle_beta   90.00
_cell.angle_gamma   90.00
#
_symmetry.space_group_name_H-M   'P 1'
#
loop_
_entity.id
_entity.type
_entity.pdbx_description
1 polymer ?
#
loop_
_entity_poly.entity_id
_entity_poly.type
_entity_poly.pdbx_seq_one_letter_code
_entity_poly.pdbx_strand_id
1 'polypeptide(L)'
;MLDIPQQLATELSLKRTQIDSALSLFAEGATIPFIARYRKERTGNMTEVELRQLSDRFTYLTELEERKATILQAIADAGKLTDELQAQIEACDRKTELEDLYLPYRQKRRTRATAAREKGLE
;
A
#
# COMPACT_ATOMS: atom_id res chain seq x y z
N MET A 1 -7.80 6.03 6.38
CA MET A 1 -6.68 5.08 6.16
C MET A 1 -6.84 3.90 7.09
N LEU A 2 -6.52 2.71 6.60
CA LEU A 2 -6.80 1.43 7.26
C LEU A 2 -5.80 1.14 8.40
N ASP A 3 -6.28 0.46 9.45
CA ASP A 3 -5.43 -0.12 10.48
C ASP A 3 -4.84 -1.45 9.95
N ILE A 4 -3.72 -1.32 9.22
CA ILE A 4 -3.02 -2.46 8.57
C ILE A 4 -2.71 -3.58 9.59
N PRO A 5 -2.12 -3.31 10.77
CA PRO A 5 -1.88 -4.36 11.77
C PRO A 5 -3.15 -5.12 12.18
N GLN A 6 -4.28 -4.43 12.34
CA GLN A 6 -5.54 -5.08 12.70
C GLN A 6 -6.10 -5.93 11.55
N GLN A 7 -5.96 -5.47 10.31
CA GLN A 7 -6.36 -6.25 9.13
C GLN A 7 -5.53 -7.53 9.02
N LEU A 8 -4.20 -7.43 9.17
CA LEU A 8 -3.29 -8.59 9.12
C LEU A 8 -3.57 -9.60 10.23
N ALA A 9 -3.92 -9.13 11.43
CA ALA A 9 -4.31 -10.01 12.53
C ALA A 9 -5.51 -10.88 12.15
N THR A 10 -6.53 -10.28 11.52
CA THR A 10 -7.71 -10.99 11.02
C THR A 10 -7.37 -11.93 9.85
N GLU A 11 -6.65 -11.43 8.84
CA GLU A 11 -6.31 -12.19 7.63
C GLU A 11 -5.44 -13.42 7.92
N LEU A 12 -4.47 -13.28 8.82
CA LEU A 12 -3.53 -14.35 9.17
C LEU A 12 -4.00 -15.18 10.37
N SER A 13 -5.17 -14.87 10.95
CA SER A 13 -5.67 -15.51 12.17
C SER A 13 -4.66 -15.47 13.34
N LEU A 14 -3.97 -14.35 13.48
CA LEU A 14 -2.97 -14.09 14.52
C LEU A 14 -3.45 -12.99 15.46
N LYS A 15 -2.89 -12.93 16.68
CA LYS A 15 -3.20 -11.82 17.59
C LYS A 15 -2.53 -10.55 17.09
N ARG A 16 -3.21 -9.42 17.20
CA ARG A 16 -2.63 -8.09 16.90
C ARG A 16 -1.28 -7.86 17.59
N THR A 17 -1.15 -8.27 18.84
CA THR A 17 0.13 -8.15 19.58
C THR A 17 1.28 -8.94 18.96
N GLN A 18 1.00 -10.08 18.31
CA GLN A 18 2.01 -10.85 17.57
C GLN A 18 2.43 -10.12 16.30
N ILE A 19 1.46 -9.56 15.57
CA ILE A 19 1.70 -8.73 14.38
C ILE A 19 2.57 -7.53 14.75
N ASP A 20 2.17 -6.74 15.75
CA ASP A 20 2.92 -5.56 16.20
C ASP A 20 4.35 -5.92 16.62
N SER A 21 4.52 -7.03 17.35
CA SER A 21 5.84 -7.49 17.80
C SER A 21 6.74 -7.92 16.64
N ALA A 22 6.19 -8.61 15.65
CA ALA A 22 6.93 -9.02 14.45
C ALA A 22 7.27 -7.81 13.56
N LEU A 23 6.34 -6.87 13.37
CA LEU A 23 6.58 -5.64 12.62
C LEU A 23 7.65 -4.75 13.28
N SER A 24 7.63 -4.63 14.61
CA SER A 24 8.70 -3.94 15.36
C SER A 24 10.06 -4.58 15.11
N LEU A 25 10.14 -5.91 15.13
CA LEU A 25 11.38 -6.63 14.84
C LEU A 25 11.86 -6.40 13.40
N PHE A 26 10.96 -6.39 12.42
CA PHE A 26 11.33 -6.05 11.05
C PHE A 26 11.83 -4.61 10.91
N ALA A 27 11.21 -3.65 11.62
CA ALA A 27 11.66 -2.26 11.65
C ALA A 27 13.03 -2.10 12.32
N GLU A 28 13.36 -2.93 13.30
CA GLU A 28 14.71 -3.06 13.90
C GLU A 28 15.74 -3.72 12.94
N GLY A 29 15.32 -4.17 11.76
CA GLY A 29 16.18 -4.83 10.77
C GLY A 29 16.37 -6.33 10.99
N ALA A 30 15.58 -6.96 11.86
CA ALA A 30 15.67 -8.39 12.11
C ALA A 30 15.18 -9.20 10.90
N THR A 31 15.91 -10.26 10.53
CA THR A 31 15.54 -11.14 9.42
C THR A 31 14.56 -12.22 9.86
N ILE A 32 13.76 -12.76 8.92
CA ILE A 32 12.82 -13.86 9.21
C ILE A 32 13.49 -15.06 9.90
N PRO A 33 14.63 -15.60 9.41
CA PRO A 33 15.29 -16.72 10.09
C PRO A 33 15.77 -16.35 11.50
N PHE A 34 16.20 -15.10 11.71
CA PHE A 34 16.61 -14.63 13.03
C PHE A 34 15.43 -14.57 14.00
N ILE A 35 14.29 -14.04 13.57
CA ILE A 35 13.09 -13.94 14.40
C ILE A 35 12.59 -15.35 14.77
N ALA A 36 12.44 -16.22 13.77
CA ALA A 36 11.94 -17.58 13.98
C ALA A 36 12.84 -18.42 14.92
N ARG A 37 14.16 -18.22 14.89
CA ARG A 37 15.11 -18.96 15.74
C ARG A 37 15.30 -18.34 17.12
N TYR A 38 15.48 -17.02 17.18
CA TYR A 38 15.98 -16.34 18.38
C TYR A 38 14.96 -15.44 19.06
N ARG A 39 13.82 -15.12 18.41
CA ARG A 39 12.78 -14.21 18.94
C ARG A 39 11.38 -14.82 18.90
N LYS A 40 11.25 -16.14 18.74
CA LYS A 40 9.97 -16.84 18.66
C LYS A 40 9.00 -16.50 19.80
N GLU A 41 9.48 -16.39 21.04
CA GLU A 41 8.60 -16.06 22.18
C GLU A 41 8.04 -14.64 22.09
N ARG A 42 8.79 -13.68 21.53
CA ARG A 42 8.31 -12.29 21.31
C ARG A 42 7.18 -12.23 20.29
N THR A 43 7.15 -13.13 19.32
CA THR A 43 6.13 -13.18 18.28
C THR A 43 5.03 -14.22 18.57
N GLY A 44 5.03 -14.84 19.74
CA GLY A 44 4.06 -15.91 20.08
C GLY A 44 4.26 -17.18 19.25
N ASN A 45 5.52 -17.53 18.99
CA ASN A 45 5.98 -18.71 18.26
C ASN A 45 5.58 -18.76 16.79
N MET A 46 5.54 -17.60 16.11
CA MET A 46 5.37 -17.54 14.66
C MET A 46 6.47 -18.32 13.93
N THR A 47 6.06 -19.12 12.96
CA THR A 47 6.91 -19.88 12.04
C THR A 47 7.51 -18.97 10.95
N GLU A 48 8.55 -19.45 10.27
CA GLU A 48 9.13 -18.73 9.13
C GLU A 48 8.11 -18.48 8.00
N VAL A 49 7.13 -19.38 7.84
CA VAL A 49 6.06 -19.24 6.85
C VAL A 49 5.11 -18.10 7.22
N GLU A 50 4.65 -18.04 8.47
CA GLU A 50 3.78 -16.98 8.96
C GLU A 50 4.49 -15.61 8.93
N LEU A 51 5.76 -15.55 9.31
CA LEU A 51 6.57 -14.33 9.25
C LEU A 51 6.75 -13.83 7.81
N ARG A 52 6.93 -14.75 6.85
CA ARG A 52 7.00 -14.39 5.43
C ARG A 52 5.67 -13.86 4.91
N GLN A 53 4.57 -14.57 5.19
CA GLN A 53 3.22 -14.13 4.82
C GLN A 53 2.91 -12.75 5.39
N LEU A 54 3.25 -12.52 6.67
CA LEU A 54 3.12 -11.22 7.31
C LEU A 54 3.94 -10.15 6.58
N SER A 55 5.23 -10.38 6.35
CA SER A 55 6.13 -9.42 5.70
C SER A 55 5.63 -9.03 4.30
N ASP A 56 5.28 -10.03 3.49
CA ASP A 56 4.84 -9.84 2.11
C ASP A 56 3.50 -9.07 2.08
N ARG A 57 2.56 -9.45 2.95
CA ARG A 57 1.23 -8.82 3.01
C ARG A 57 1.28 -7.41 3.58
N PHE A 58 2.06 -7.19 4.63
CA PHE A 58 2.28 -5.86 5.19
C PHE A 58 2.89 -4.91 4.16
N THR A 59 3.89 -5.38 3.41
CA THR A 59 4.51 -4.61 2.32
C THR A 59 3.47 -4.24 1.26
N TYR A 60 2.69 -5.21 0.79
CA TYR A 60 1.64 -4.97 -0.20
C TYR A 60 0.62 -3.91 0.26
N LEU A 61 0.13 -4.03 1.50
CA LEU A 61 -0.89 -3.13 2.06
C LEU A 61 -0.32 -1.72 2.26
N THR A 62 0.92 -1.62 2.73
CA THR A 62 1.61 -0.33 2.91
C THR A 62 1.76 0.38 1.56
N GLU A 63 2.28 -0.32 0.55
CA GLU A 63 2.43 0.24 -0.81
C GLU A 63 1.08 0.65 -1.41
N LEU A 64 0.00 -0.09 -1.12
CA LEU A 64 -1.35 0.26 -1.57
C LEU A 64 -1.84 1.55 -0.91
N GLU A 65 -1.72 1.69 0.42
CA GLU A 65 -2.15 2.89 1.15
C GLU A 65 -1.32 4.12 0.75
N GLU A 66 0.01 3.98 0.59
CA GLU A 66 0.87 5.06 0.08
C GLU A 66 0.46 5.48 -1.34
N ARG A 67 0.11 4.51 -2.19
CA ARG A 67 -0.36 4.78 -3.54
C ARG A 67 -1.71 5.49 -3.55
N LYS A 68 -2.66 5.09 -2.70
CA LYS A 68 -3.94 5.78 -2.51
C LYS A 68 -3.74 7.22 -2.11
N ALA A 69 -2.89 7.48 -1.10
CA ALA A 69 -2.58 8.83 -0.64
C ALA A 69 -2.00 9.70 -1.78
N THR A 70 -1.08 9.14 -2.57
CA THR A 70 -0.50 9.82 -3.74
C THR A 70 -1.57 10.17 -4.78
N ILE A 71 -2.48 9.25 -5.07
CA ILE A 71 -3.56 9.43 -6.05
C ILE A 71 -4.57 10.48 -5.56
N LEU A 72 -5.01 10.37 -4.30
CA LEU A 72 -5.92 11.34 -3.68
C LEU A 72 -5.34 12.75 -3.76
N GLN A 73 -4.07 12.92 -3.40
CA GLN A 73 -3.39 14.21 -3.49
C GLN A 73 -3.36 14.73 -4.94
N ALA A 74 -2.97 13.89 -5.90
CA ALA A 74 -2.90 14.28 -7.30
C ALA A 74 -4.27 14.71 -7.87
N ILE A 75 -5.36 14.05 -7.46
CA ILE A 75 -6.73 14.38 -7.90
C ILE A 75 -7.23 15.64 -7.19
N ALA A 76 -6.90 15.81 -5.91
CA ALA A 76 -7.21 17.02 -5.13
C ALA A 76 -6.49 18.25 -5.69
N ASP A 77 -5.22 18.13 -6.03
CA ASP A 77 -4.43 19.21 -6.67
C ASP A 77 -4.98 19.61 -8.04
N ALA A 78 -5.63 18.68 -8.74
CA ALA A 78 -6.34 18.96 -9.98
C ALA A 78 -7.73 19.60 -9.77
N GLY A 79 -8.18 19.75 -8.52
CA GLY A 79 -9.50 20.26 -8.15
C GLY A 79 -10.66 19.33 -8.54
N LYS A 80 -10.38 18.02 -8.68
CA LYS A 80 -11.34 17.01 -9.19
C LYS A 80 -11.75 15.97 -8.16
N LEU A 81 -11.27 16.08 -6.92
CA LEU A 81 -11.58 15.11 -5.87
C LEU A 81 -12.98 15.37 -5.35
N THR A 82 -13.87 14.40 -5.55
CA THR A 82 -15.22 14.39 -4.96
C THR A 82 -15.23 13.45 -3.75
N ASP A 83 -16.15 13.67 -2.81
CA ASP A 83 -16.30 12.80 -1.63
C ASP A 83 -16.58 11.33 -2.03
N GLU A 84 -17.37 11.12 -3.09
CA GLU A 84 -17.65 9.78 -3.62
C GLU A 84 -16.40 9.10 -4.18
N LEU A 85 -15.55 9.84 -4.91
CA LEU A 85 -14.31 9.32 -5.46
C LEU A 85 -13.28 9.05 -4.36
N GLN A 86 -13.20 9.94 -3.36
CA GLN A 86 -12.36 9.72 -2.19
C GLN A 86 -12.76 8.42 -1.50
N ALA A 87 -14.04 8.22 -1.21
CA ALA A 87 -14.53 7.00 -0.58
C ALA A 87 -14.22 5.74 -1.40
N GLN A 88 -14.37 5.79 -2.73
CA GLN A 88 -14.01 4.68 -3.62
C GLN A 88 -12.51 4.34 -3.57
N ILE A 89 -11.64 5.36 -3.57
CA ILE A 89 -10.19 5.16 -3.50
C ILE A 89 -9.79 4.61 -2.12
N GLU A 90 -10.35 5.15 -1.04
CA GLU A 90 -10.08 4.70 0.33
C GLU A 90 -10.51 3.25 0.55
N ALA A 91 -11.66 2.85 0.00
CA ALA A 91 -12.19 1.48 0.08
C ALA A 91 -11.54 0.49 -0.91
N CYS A 92 -10.63 0.93 -1.77
CA CYS A 92 -10.04 0.06 -2.79
C CYS A 92 -9.01 -0.92 -2.19
N ASP A 93 -9.19 -2.21 -2.39
CA ASP A 93 -8.30 -3.23 -1.79
C ASP A 93 -7.27 -3.81 -2.76
N ARG A 94 -7.28 -3.35 -4.02
CA ARG A 94 -6.44 -3.90 -5.09
C ARG A 94 -5.74 -2.82 -5.88
N LYS A 95 -4.43 -2.99 -6.08
CA LYS A 95 -3.59 -2.07 -6.87
C LYS A 95 -4.13 -1.82 -8.28
N THR A 96 -4.68 -2.83 -8.95
CA THR A 96 -5.22 -2.68 -10.31
C THR A 96 -6.45 -1.77 -10.34
N GLU A 97 -7.43 -2.04 -9.46
CA GLU A 97 -8.65 -1.25 -9.35
C GLU A 97 -8.33 0.20 -8.97
N LEU A 98 -7.32 0.40 -8.10
CA LEU A 98 -6.84 1.72 -7.74
C LEU A 98 -6.27 2.50 -8.95
N GLU A 99 -5.49 1.84 -9.80
CA GLU A 99 -4.95 2.47 -11.02
C GLU A 99 -6.06 2.77 -12.03
N ASP A 100 -7.09 1.92 -12.15
CA ASP A 100 -8.24 2.16 -13.01
C ASP A 100 -9.04 3.39 -12.55
N LEU A 101 -9.25 3.56 -11.24
CA LEU A 101 -9.86 4.77 -10.65
C LEU A 101 -9.05 6.03 -10.94
N TYR A 102 -7.73 5.93 -10.95
CA TYR A 102 -6.83 7.07 -11.21
C TYR A 102 -6.68 7.40 -12.70
N LEU A 103 -6.87 6.44 -13.60
CA LEU A 103 -6.60 6.57 -15.03
C LEU A 103 -7.20 7.84 -15.68
N PRO A 104 -8.45 8.25 -15.39
CA PRO A 104 -9.05 9.46 -15.98
C PRO A 104 -8.39 10.77 -15.55
N TYR A 105 -7.69 10.78 -14.41
CA TYR A 105 -7.10 11.96 -13.79
C TYR A 105 -5.59 12.08 -14.07
N ARG A 106 -4.98 10.99 -14.54
CA ARG A 106 -3.55 10.96 -14.87
C ARG A 106 -3.24 11.99 -15.95
N GLN A 107 -2.35 12.93 -15.63
CA GLN A 107 -1.88 13.91 -16.59
C GLN A 107 -1.27 13.20 -17.81
N LYS A 108 -1.77 13.51 -19.01
CA LYS A 108 -1.15 13.02 -20.25
C LYS A 108 0.27 13.59 -20.32
N ARG A 109 1.29 12.72 -20.39
CA ARG A 109 2.66 13.17 -20.67
C ARG A 109 2.63 13.96 -21.98
N ARG A 110 2.94 15.26 -21.92
CA ARG A 110 3.21 16.05 -23.12
C ARG A 110 4.41 15.42 -23.82
N THR A 111 4.16 14.63 -24.86
CA THR A 111 5.21 14.12 -25.74
C THR A 111 5.62 15.24 -26.71
N ARG A 112 6.84 15.18 -27.28
CA ARG A 112 7.27 16.15 -28.30
C ARG A 112 6.26 16.29 -29.46
N ALA A 113 5.51 15.23 -29.77
CA ALA A 113 4.46 15.23 -30.78
C ALA A 113 3.24 16.12 -30.40
N THR A 114 2.88 16.21 -29.11
CA THR A 114 1.81 17.12 -28.67
C THR A 114 2.23 18.60 -28.68
N ALA A 115 3.51 18.88 -28.40
CA ALA A 115 4.04 20.25 -28.45
C ALA A 115 4.10 20.84 -29.87
N ALA A 116 4.21 20.00 -30.90
CA ALA A 116 4.19 20.42 -32.30
C ALA A 116 2.79 20.86 -32.76
N ARG A 117 1.74 20.14 -32.36
CA ARG A 117 0.34 20.49 -32.68
C ARG A 117 -0.13 21.78 -32.01
N GLU A 118 0.34 22.07 -30.79
CA GLU A 118 0.01 23.32 -30.07
C GLU A 118 0.73 24.56 -30.65
N LYS A 119 1.73 24.39 -31.53
CA LYS A 119 2.46 25.49 -32.17
C LYS A 119 2.03 25.81 -33.60
N GLY A 120 0.96 25.19 -34.10
CA GLY A 120 0.38 25.52 -35.41
C GLY A 120 1.31 25.25 -36.60
N LEU A 121 2.26 24.32 -36.46
CA LEU A 121 3.11 23.86 -37.55
C LEU A 121 2.49 22.58 -38.11
N GLU A 122 1.64 22.72 -39.12
CA GLU A 122 1.40 21.68 -40.12
C GLU A 122 2.59 21.57 -41.07
#